data_AF-B3EP87-F1
#
_entry.id   AF-B3EP87-F1
#
_cell.length_a   1.000
_cell.length_b   1.000
_cell.length_c   1.000
_cell.angle_alpha   90.00
_cell.angle_beta   90.00
_cell.angle_gamma   90.00
#
_symmetry.space_group_name_H-M   'P 1'
#
loop_
_entity.id
_entity.type
_entity.pdbx_description
1 polymer ?
#
loop_
_entity_poly.entity_id
_entity_poly.type
_entity_poly.pdbx_seq_one_letter_code
_entity_poly.pdbx_strand_id
1 'polypeptide(L)'
;MPFNEEAEQLAFAHNIKTISYKNMAFLRPLKSWIEQLERNYFSARNCLSRDNQKEFMRLFRGSLVGEENALLELQMYFRFSHDLDDVIKNLRDGFIKIRSSFIANSSAGAMMHFVGANKFPEELFTDTDQQLCQVYYESSNTDPDFYLVFSEDPQKRRFYFSPPVSLSQSVFFGAKEALNEKEKIFKTLHTARKIRGIMRSLVFELDTDWLEWARARVP
;
A
#
# COMPACT_ATOMS: atom_id res chain seq x y z
N MET A 1 -7.75 -12.39 -3.47
CA MET A 1 -7.88 -11.66 -4.76
C MET A 1 -7.84 -10.14 -4.56
N PRO A 2 -7.04 -9.36 -5.31
CA PRO A 2 -7.36 -7.93 -5.50
C PRO A 2 -8.72 -7.83 -6.23
N PHE A 3 -9.44 -6.71 -6.09
CA PHE A 3 -10.69 -6.47 -6.81
C PHE A 3 -10.49 -6.78 -8.30
N ASN A 4 -11.38 -7.58 -8.91
CA ASN A 4 -11.39 -7.77 -10.36
C ASN A 4 -11.67 -6.41 -11.03
N GLU A 5 -11.22 -6.26 -12.28
CA GLU A 5 -11.41 -5.02 -13.06
C GLU A 5 -12.89 -4.60 -13.10
N GLU A 6 -13.80 -5.57 -13.13
CA GLU A 6 -15.24 -5.36 -13.06
C GLU A 6 -15.71 -4.75 -11.72
N ALA A 7 -15.13 -5.18 -10.58
CA ALA A 7 -15.44 -4.57 -9.28
C ALA A 7 -14.81 -3.18 -9.11
N GLU A 8 -13.64 -2.92 -9.71
CA GLU A 8 -13.07 -1.57 -9.76
C GLU A 8 -13.95 -0.64 -10.60
N GLN A 9 -14.47 -1.11 -11.74
CA GLN A 9 -15.41 -0.35 -12.58
C GLN A 9 -16.76 -0.12 -11.88
N LEU A 10 -17.30 -1.13 -11.18
CA LEU A 10 -18.54 -1.00 -10.41
C LEU A 10 -18.37 -0.01 -9.25
N ALA A 11 -17.25 -0.10 -8.53
CA ALA A 11 -16.92 0.84 -7.47
C ALA A 11 -16.82 2.28 -8.02
N PHE A 12 -16.14 2.46 -9.16
CA PHE A 12 -16.05 3.74 -9.85
C PHE A 12 -17.44 4.30 -10.22
N ALA A 13 -18.33 3.48 -10.78
CA ALA A 13 -19.71 3.87 -11.11
C ALA A 13 -20.52 4.33 -9.89
N HIS A 14 -20.16 3.87 -8.70
CA HIS A 14 -20.77 4.26 -7.42
C HIS A 14 -19.96 5.30 -6.63
N ASN A 15 -18.96 5.96 -7.23
CA ASN A 15 -18.04 6.89 -6.57
C ASN A 15 -17.28 6.29 -5.36
N ILE A 16 -17.13 4.96 -5.33
CA ILE A 16 -16.30 4.27 -4.35
C ILE A 16 -14.87 4.27 -4.88
N LYS A 17 -13.96 4.96 -4.16
CA LYS A 17 -12.53 4.94 -4.49
C LYS A 17 -11.91 3.64 -3.98
N THR A 18 -11.50 2.78 -4.90
CA THR A 18 -10.75 1.55 -4.59
C THR A 18 -9.25 1.78 -4.73
N ILE A 19 -8.47 1.00 -3.99
CA ILE A 19 -7.01 0.99 -4.08
C ILE A 19 -6.59 -0.44 -4.38
N SER A 20 -6.01 -0.64 -5.55
CA SER A 20 -5.38 -1.91 -5.91
C SER A 20 -4.00 -2.01 -5.28
N TYR A 21 -3.61 -3.20 -4.83
CA TYR A 21 -2.24 -3.50 -4.38
C TYR A 21 -1.53 -4.44 -5.36
N LYS A 22 -2.07 -4.60 -6.57
CA LYS A 22 -1.58 -5.55 -7.57
C LYS A 22 -0.12 -5.31 -7.91
N ASN A 23 0.28 -4.04 -8.00
CA ASN A 23 1.56 -3.58 -8.54
C ASN A 23 2.45 -2.94 -7.46
N MET A 24 2.49 -3.52 -6.26
CA MET A 24 3.36 -3.07 -5.16
C MET A 24 4.31 -4.19 -4.75
N ALA A 25 5.56 -4.20 -5.24
CA ALA A 25 6.53 -5.22 -4.85
C ALA A 25 6.74 -5.30 -3.34
N PHE A 26 6.67 -4.17 -2.65
CA PHE A 26 6.76 -4.10 -1.20
C PHE A 26 5.76 -5.04 -0.49
N LEU A 27 4.56 -5.25 -1.06
CA LEU A 27 3.53 -6.13 -0.52
C LEU A 27 3.47 -7.51 -1.18
N ARG A 28 4.32 -7.78 -2.18
CA ARG A 28 4.30 -9.04 -2.93
C ARG A 28 4.46 -10.29 -2.05
N PRO A 29 5.37 -10.31 -1.04
CA PRO A 29 5.46 -11.45 -0.12
C PRO A 29 4.16 -11.68 0.66
N LEU A 30 3.56 -10.60 1.19
CA LEU A 30 2.28 -10.67 1.91
C LEU A 30 1.16 -11.22 1.03
N LYS A 31 1.09 -10.77 -0.22
CA LYS A 31 0.13 -11.28 -1.21
C LYS A 31 0.32 -12.78 -1.44
N SER A 32 1.56 -13.23 -1.64
CA SER A 32 1.88 -14.65 -1.83
C SER A 32 1.42 -15.52 -0.66
N TRP A 33 1.67 -15.07 0.58
CA TRP A 33 1.23 -15.81 1.78
C TRP A 33 -0.29 -15.81 1.95
N ILE A 34 -0.98 -14.70 1.63
CA ILE A 34 -2.45 -14.66 1.62
C ILE A 34 -3.02 -15.64 0.59
N GLU A 35 -2.44 -15.69 -0.62
CA GLU A 35 -2.85 -16.63 -1.66
C GLU A 35 -2.57 -18.09 -1.26
N GLN A 36 -1.46 -18.33 -0.54
CA GLN A 36 -1.15 -19.65 0.03
C GLN A 36 -2.19 -20.06 1.08
N LEU A 37 -2.59 -19.14 1.97
CA LEU A 37 -3.66 -19.36 2.95
C LEU A 37 -4.98 -19.71 2.26
N GLU A 38 -5.37 -18.92 1.26
CA GLU A 38 -6.60 -19.09 0.48
C GLU A 38 -6.64 -20.46 -0.23
N ARG A 39 -5.55 -20.84 -0.91
CA ARG A 39 -5.49 -22.08 -1.70
C ARG A 39 -5.41 -23.34 -0.85
N ASN A 40 -4.64 -23.31 0.23
CA ASN A 40 -4.25 -24.53 0.94
C ASN A 40 -5.05 -24.77 2.22
N TYR A 41 -5.64 -23.72 2.82
CA TYR A 41 -6.27 -23.82 4.13
C TYR A 41 -7.72 -23.33 4.12
N PHE A 42 -8.02 -22.21 3.46
CA PHE A 42 -9.33 -21.59 3.58
C PHE A 42 -10.35 -22.19 2.60
N SER A 43 -11.05 -23.23 3.05
CA SER A 43 -12.26 -23.70 2.38
C SER A 43 -13.45 -22.79 2.70
N ALA A 44 -14.10 -22.21 1.68
CA ALA A 44 -15.29 -21.38 1.85
C ALA A 44 -16.42 -22.13 2.61
N ARG A 45 -16.57 -23.44 2.37
CA ARG A 45 -17.57 -24.27 3.06
C ARG A 45 -17.29 -24.39 4.56
N ASN A 46 -16.02 -24.45 4.96
CA ASN A 46 -15.64 -24.65 6.36
C ASN A 46 -15.49 -23.31 7.10
N CYS A 47 -14.89 -22.31 6.46
CA CYS A 47 -14.49 -21.05 7.09
C CYS A 47 -15.57 -19.96 6.99
N LEU A 48 -16.37 -19.98 5.92
CA LEU A 48 -17.30 -18.90 5.58
C LEU A 48 -18.77 -19.35 5.58
N SER A 49 -19.08 -20.52 6.17
CA SER A 49 -20.46 -20.88 6.46
C SER A 49 -21.08 -19.90 7.47
N ARG A 50 -22.41 -19.77 7.45
CA ARG A 50 -23.15 -18.80 8.29
C ARG A 50 -22.79 -18.90 9.79
N ASP A 51 -22.51 -20.11 10.26
CA ASP A 51 -22.23 -20.37 11.68
C ASP A 51 -20.74 -20.23 12.02
N ASN A 52 -19.84 -20.36 11.02
CA ASN A 52 -18.40 -20.38 11.25
C ASN A 52 -17.69 -19.07 10.92
N GLN A 53 -18.26 -18.22 10.06
CA GLN A 53 -17.59 -17.00 9.57
C GLN A 53 -17.11 -16.10 10.72
N LYS A 54 -17.96 -15.88 11.72
CA LYS A 54 -17.63 -15.03 12.86
C LYS A 54 -16.44 -15.59 13.65
N GLU A 55 -16.47 -16.90 13.90
CA GLU A 55 -15.45 -17.58 14.69
C GLU A 55 -14.12 -17.68 13.93
N PHE A 56 -14.18 -17.98 12.64
CA PHE A 56 -13.03 -17.93 11.75
C PHE A 56 -12.37 -16.55 11.78
N MET A 57 -13.14 -15.48 11.57
CA MET A 57 -12.60 -14.11 11.57
C MET A 57 -12.00 -13.72 12.92
N ARG A 58 -12.59 -14.15 14.03
CA ARG A 58 -12.06 -13.93 15.39
C ARG A 58 -10.71 -14.62 15.56
N LEU A 59 -10.67 -15.94 15.34
CA LEU A 59 -9.48 -16.77 15.56
C LEU A 59 -8.36 -16.42 14.58
N PHE A 60 -8.68 -16.19 13.31
CA PHE A 60 -7.71 -15.79 12.31
C PHE A 60 -7.10 -14.43 12.66
N ARG A 61 -7.92 -13.44 13.05
CA ARG A 61 -7.42 -12.13 13.50
C ARG A 61 -6.54 -12.29 14.75
N GLY A 62 -6.99 -13.04 15.75
CA GLY A 62 -6.23 -13.32 16.97
C GLY A 62 -4.87 -13.93 16.65
N SER A 63 -4.83 -14.89 15.72
CA SER A 63 -3.59 -15.51 15.22
C SER A 63 -2.62 -14.49 14.62
N LEU A 64 -3.12 -13.51 13.85
CA LEU A 64 -2.30 -12.48 13.23
C LEU A 64 -1.79 -11.41 14.21
N VAL A 65 -2.59 -11.04 15.22
CA VAL A 65 -2.13 -10.09 16.25
C VAL A 65 -1.28 -10.75 17.32
N GLY A 66 -1.23 -12.08 17.35
CA GLY A 66 -0.45 -12.85 18.32
C GLY A 66 -1.13 -13.04 19.66
N GLU A 67 -2.46 -13.09 19.67
CA GLU A 67 -3.21 -13.54 20.85
C GLU A 67 -2.81 -14.96 21.23
N GLU A 68 -2.63 -15.18 22.53
CA GLU A 68 -2.28 -16.49 23.08
C GLU A 68 -3.33 -17.53 22.68
N ASN A 69 -2.88 -18.73 22.29
CA ASN A 69 -3.69 -19.87 21.86
C ASN A 69 -4.58 -19.68 20.61
N ALA A 70 -4.73 -18.47 20.06
CA ALA A 70 -5.64 -18.22 18.94
C ALA A 70 -5.31 -19.07 17.69
N LEU A 71 -4.03 -19.28 17.39
CA LEU A 71 -3.59 -20.11 16.27
C LEU A 71 -3.88 -21.60 16.50
N LEU A 72 -3.63 -22.09 17.72
CA LEU A 72 -3.92 -23.47 18.11
C LEU A 72 -5.43 -23.73 18.07
N GLU A 73 -6.24 -22.81 18.60
CA GLU A 73 -7.70 -22.88 18.52
C GLU A 73 -8.19 -22.88 17.08
N LEU A 74 -7.62 -22.02 16.21
CA LEU A 74 -7.94 -21.99 14.79
C LEU A 74 -7.67 -23.35 14.12
N GLN A 75 -6.51 -23.93 14.37
CA GLN A 75 -6.12 -25.24 13.83
C GLN A 75 -7.05 -26.35 14.33
N MET A 76 -7.38 -26.37 15.62
CA MET A 76 -8.27 -27.38 16.20
C MET A 76 -9.70 -27.27 15.68
N TYR A 77 -10.25 -26.05 15.67
CA TYR A 77 -11.65 -25.80 15.29
C TYR A 77 -11.88 -26.09 13.81
N PHE A 78 -10.98 -25.64 12.93
CA PHE A 78 -11.11 -25.79 11.48
C PHE A 78 -10.35 -26.98 10.90
N ARG A 79 -9.64 -27.73 11.75
CA ARG A 79 -8.82 -28.91 11.38
C ARG A 79 -7.75 -28.58 10.34
N PHE A 80 -7.12 -27.42 10.48
CA PHE A 80 -5.98 -27.04 9.64
C PHE A 80 -4.72 -27.80 10.07
N SER A 81 -3.83 -28.03 9.11
CA SER A 81 -2.54 -28.67 9.35
C SER A 81 -1.55 -27.74 10.07
N HIS A 82 -0.53 -28.33 10.68
CA HIS A 82 0.45 -27.62 11.51
C HIS A 82 1.41 -26.73 10.70
N ASP A 83 1.55 -26.96 9.39
CA ASP A 83 2.30 -26.10 8.46
C ASP A 83 1.67 -24.70 8.29
N LEU A 84 0.44 -24.49 8.79
CA LEU A 84 -0.17 -23.17 8.90
C LEU A 84 0.67 -22.22 9.78
N ASP A 85 1.42 -22.75 10.75
CA ASP A 85 2.22 -21.96 11.69
C ASP A 85 3.24 -21.08 10.95
N ASP A 86 3.95 -21.66 9.99
CA ASP A 86 4.96 -20.96 9.21
C ASP A 86 4.33 -19.88 8.34
N VAL A 87 3.17 -20.15 7.74
CA VAL A 87 2.47 -19.17 6.89
C VAL A 87 1.96 -18.00 7.72
N ILE A 88 1.36 -18.26 8.89
CA ILE A 88 0.89 -17.22 9.82
C ILE A 88 2.06 -16.41 10.35
N LYS A 89 3.14 -17.06 10.79
CA LYS A 89 4.36 -16.39 11.25
C LYS A 89 4.94 -15.47 10.17
N ASN A 90 5.09 -15.96 8.95
CA ASN A 90 5.57 -15.17 7.83
C ASN A 90 4.66 -13.96 7.53
N LEU A 91 3.34 -14.15 7.58
CA LEU A 91 2.39 -13.06 7.39
C LEU A 91 2.51 -11.99 8.48
N ARG A 92 2.65 -12.40 9.74
CA ARG A 92 2.88 -11.49 10.88
C ARG A 92 4.17 -10.72 10.73
N ASP A 93 5.27 -11.41 10.45
CA ASP A 93 6.58 -10.79 10.22
C ASP A 93 6.53 -9.82 9.04
N GLY A 94 5.78 -10.16 7.99
CA GLY A 94 5.49 -9.29 6.87
C GLY A 94 4.75 -8.01 7.29
N PHE A 95 3.70 -8.12 8.09
CA PHE A 95 2.96 -6.95 8.59
C PHE A 95 3.82 -6.09 9.52
N ILE A 96 4.67 -6.69 10.36
CA ILE A 96 5.58 -5.95 11.26
C ILE A 96 6.62 -5.12 10.48
N LYS A 97 7.01 -5.57 9.28
CA LYS A 97 7.89 -4.80 8.39
C LYS A 97 7.24 -3.51 7.88
N ILE A 98 5.90 -3.42 7.89
CA ILE A 98 5.19 -2.19 7.57
C ILE A 98 5.25 -1.25 8.77
N ARG A 99 6.06 -0.20 8.69
CA ARG A 99 6.25 0.77 9.78
C ARG A 99 5.50 2.07 9.56
N SER A 100 5.01 2.31 8.36
CA SER A 100 4.15 3.44 8.04
C SER A 100 3.17 3.09 6.95
N SER A 101 1.97 3.64 7.10
CA SER A 101 0.95 3.68 6.09
C SER A 101 0.21 5.01 6.14
N PHE A 102 -0.22 5.54 4.99
CA PHE A 102 -1.11 6.69 4.92
C PHE A 102 -1.80 6.77 3.56
N ILE A 103 -3.00 7.33 3.55
CA ILE A 103 -3.73 7.62 2.33
C ILE A 103 -3.54 9.10 2.01
N ALA A 104 -3.23 9.41 0.75
CA ALA A 104 -3.24 10.77 0.26
C ALA A 104 -4.14 10.89 -0.99
N ASN A 105 -4.79 12.04 -1.11
CA ASN A 105 -5.58 12.40 -2.28
C ASN A 105 -4.82 13.41 -3.12
N SER A 106 -4.71 13.18 -4.43
CA SER A 106 -4.22 14.21 -5.34
C SER A 106 -5.29 15.25 -5.64
N SER A 107 -4.84 16.45 -6.00
CA SER A 107 -5.69 17.47 -6.62
C SER A 107 -6.34 17.01 -7.93
N ALA A 108 -5.74 16.04 -8.63
CA ALA A 108 -6.33 15.38 -9.80
C ALA A 108 -7.41 14.34 -9.45
N GLY A 109 -7.75 14.17 -8.16
CA GLY A 109 -8.84 13.31 -7.68
C GLY A 109 -8.44 11.85 -7.37
N ALA A 110 -7.20 11.46 -7.64
CA ALA A 110 -6.70 10.12 -7.36
C ALA A 110 -6.49 9.91 -5.86
N MET A 111 -6.87 8.75 -5.34
CA MET A 111 -6.60 8.34 -3.97
C MET A 111 -5.52 7.26 -4.00
N MET A 112 -4.46 7.44 -3.22
CA MET A 112 -3.32 6.53 -3.18
C MET A 112 -3.03 6.13 -1.74
N HIS A 113 -2.75 4.85 -1.53
CA HIS A 113 -2.27 4.34 -0.25
C HIS A 113 -0.75 4.14 -0.36
N PHE A 114 -0.05 4.82 0.51
CA PHE A 114 1.40 4.78 0.63
C PHE A 114 1.80 3.90 1.79
N VAL A 115 2.80 3.05 1.59
CA VAL A 115 3.28 2.09 2.58
C VAL A 115 4.81 2.10 2.62
N GLY A 116 5.40 2.15 3.81
CA GLY A 116 6.84 2.22 3.99
C GLY A 116 7.37 1.27 5.06
N ALA A 117 8.62 0.83 4.88
CA ALA A 117 9.39 0.06 5.85
C ALA A 117 9.92 0.91 7.02
N ASN A 118 9.93 2.23 6.85
CA ASN A 118 10.39 3.19 7.85
C ASN A 118 9.20 3.88 8.51
N LYS A 119 9.42 4.45 9.70
CA LYS A 119 8.44 5.33 10.33
C LYS A 119 8.24 6.56 9.44
N PHE A 120 7.01 7.08 9.45
CA PHE A 120 6.71 8.34 8.79
C PHE A 120 7.55 9.47 9.41
N PRO A 121 8.11 10.39 8.61
CA PRO A 121 9.01 11.45 9.05
C PRO A 121 8.26 12.60 9.72
N GLU A 122 7.65 12.36 10.88
CA GLU A 122 6.91 13.41 11.61
C GLU A 122 7.80 14.63 11.93
N GLU A 123 9.11 14.42 12.07
CA GLU A 123 10.08 15.48 12.33
C GLU A 123 10.10 16.56 11.23
N LEU A 124 9.86 16.20 9.97
CA LEU A 124 9.80 17.15 8.85
C LEU A 124 8.59 18.09 8.93
N PHE A 125 7.56 17.70 9.70
CA PHE A 125 6.31 18.45 9.84
C PHE A 125 6.22 19.17 11.19
N THR A 126 7.35 19.38 11.86
CA THR A 126 7.37 20.06 13.17
C THR A 126 6.88 21.49 13.05
N ASP A 127 7.46 22.26 12.13
CA ASP A 127 7.22 23.71 12.00
C ASP A 127 6.32 24.07 10.81
N THR A 128 5.95 23.08 9.99
CA THR A 128 5.14 23.26 8.79
C THR A 128 4.24 22.04 8.55
N ASP A 129 3.10 22.27 7.89
CA ASP A 129 2.23 21.20 7.38
C ASP A 129 2.55 20.82 5.92
N GLN A 130 3.51 21.51 5.30
CA GLN A 130 3.85 21.36 3.89
C GLN A 130 5.26 20.81 3.73
N GLN A 131 5.44 19.86 2.81
CA GLN A 131 6.75 19.30 2.45
C GLN A 131 6.85 19.03 0.95
N LEU A 132 8.03 19.23 0.39
CA LEU A 132 8.34 18.86 -0.99
C LEU A 132 8.58 17.35 -1.09
N CYS A 133 8.13 16.75 -2.18
CA CYS A 133 8.30 15.34 -2.46
C CYS A 133 8.72 15.06 -3.90
N GLN A 134 9.34 13.91 -4.08
CA GLN A 134 9.85 13.42 -5.35
C GLN A 134 9.28 12.01 -5.60
N VAL A 135 8.92 11.73 -6.85
CA VAL A 135 8.25 10.48 -7.21
C VAL A 135 9.09 9.68 -8.19
N TYR A 136 9.47 8.49 -7.78
CA TYR A 136 10.33 7.59 -8.54
C TYR A 136 9.59 6.34 -8.95
N TYR A 137 10.15 5.64 -9.93
CA TYR A 137 9.81 4.27 -10.20
C TYR A 137 11.07 3.48 -10.50
N GLU A 138 11.11 2.22 -10.08
CA GLU A 138 12.12 1.26 -10.47
C GLU A 138 11.51 0.32 -11.51
N SER A 139 12.14 0.20 -12.68
CA SER A 139 11.70 -0.73 -13.71
C SER A 139 11.93 -2.16 -13.21
N SER A 140 10.86 -2.93 -13.04
CA SER A 140 10.92 -4.37 -12.80
C SER A 140 10.46 -5.11 -14.05
N ASN A 141 10.77 -6.41 -14.18
CA ASN A 141 10.49 -7.20 -15.38
C ASN A 141 9.00 -7.28 -15.78
N THR A 142 8.06 -6.89 -14.91
CA THR A 142 6.61 -6.97 -15.21
C THR A 142 5.86 -5.66 -14.98
N ASP A 143 6.05 -5.00 -13.84
CA ASP A 143 5.38 -3.73 -13.50
C ASP A 143 6.36 -2.81 -12.76
N PRO A 144 6.43 -1.51 -13.10
CA PRO A 144 7.29 -0.57 -12.39
C PRO A 144 6.82 -0.37 -10.93
N ASP A 145 7.78 -0.41 -10.00
CA ASP A 145 7.51 -0.17 -8.58
C ASP A 145 7.66 1.32 -8.28
N PHE A 146 6.54 1.97 -7.97
CA PHE A 146 6.51 3.40 -7.67
C PHE A 146 6.69 3.68 -6.19
N TYR A 147 7.42 4.76 -5.89
CA TYR A 147 7.59 5.27 -4.54
C TYR A 147 7.76 6.78 -4.48
N LEU A 148 7.37 7.33 -3.33
CA LEU A 148 7.57 8.73 -2.96
C LEU A 148 8.68 8.84 -1.91
N VAL A 149 9.48 9.89 -2.01
CA VAL A 149 10.41 10.34 -0.96
C VAL A 149 10.19 11.83 -0.70
N PHE A 150 10.40 12.28 0.53
CA PHE A 150 10.42 13.72 0.81
C PHE A 150 11.79 14.30 0.42
N SER A 151 11.81 15.47 -0.20
CA SER A 151 13.04 16.09 -0.72
C SER A 151 14.05 16.34 0.39
N GLU A 152 13.58 16.92 1.50
CA GLU A 152 14.37 17.27 2.67
C GLU A 152 14.60 16.10 3.65
N ASP A 153 14.15 14.89 3.33
CA ASP A 153 14.43 13.73 4.18
C ASP A 153 15.87 13.24 3.99
N PRO A 154 16.76 13.39 4.99
CA PRO A 154 18.13 12.90 4.89
C PRO A 154 18.20 11.38 4.82
N GLN A 155 17.20 10.68 5.37
CA GLN A 155 17.14 9.21 5.35
C GLN A 155 16.60 8.67 4.03
N LYS A 156 16.07 9.53 3.16
CA LYS A 156 15.44 9.17 1.87
C LYS A 156 14.46 8.00 2.02
N ARG A 157 13.61 8.07 3.04
CA ARG A 157 12.63 7.01 3.33
C ARG A 157 11.64 6.91 2.18
N ARG A 158 11.43 5.67 1.73
CA ARG A 158 10.59 5.35 0.57
C ARG A 158 9.19 4.95 1.01
N PHE A 159 8.20 5.53 0.36
CA PHE A 159 6.80 5.22 0.53
C PHE A 159 6.23 4.67 -0.78
N TYR A 160 6.08 3.36 -0.84
CA TYR A 160 5.60 2.65 -2.03
C TYR A 160 4.10 2.79 -2.17
N PHE A 161 3.62 2.89 -3.40
CA PHE A 161 2.20 2.98 -3.71
C PHE A 161 1.90 2.28 -5.04
N SER A 162 0.64 1.89 -5.22
CA SER A 162 0.18 1.45 -6.55
C SER A 162 -0.23 2.69 -7.35
N PRO A 163 0.39 2.94 -8.51
CA PRO A 163 0.13 4.13 -9.30
C PRO A 163 -1.29 4.15 -9.89
N PRO A 164 -1.90 5.33 -10.10
CA PRO A 164 -3.07 5.45 -10.96
C PRO A 164 -2.78 4.92 -12.37
N VAL A 165 -3.82 4.42 -13.06
CA VAL A 165 -3.67 3.79 -14.38
C VAL A 165 -2.93 4.68 -15.38
N SER A 166 -3.25 5.98 -15.44
CA SER A 166 -2.59 6.90 -16.37
C SER A 166 -1.08 7.00 -16.11
N LEU A 167 -0.66 7.03 -14.85
CA LEU A 167 0.75 7.02 -14.48
C LEU A 167 1.41 5.69 -14.82
N SER A 168 0.77 4.55 -14.51
CA SER A 168 1.36 3.25 -14.88
C SER A 168 1.54 3.10 -16.40
N GLN A 169 0.60 3.59 -17.19
CA GLN A 169 0.66 3.52 -18.65
C GLN A 169 1.71 4.49 -19.21
N SER A 170 1.85 5.67 -18.62
CA SER A 170 2.82 6.69 -19.07
C SER A 170 4.26 6.19 -19.13
N VAL A 171 4.65 5.26 -18.25
CA VAL A 171 6.00 4.66 -18.24
C VAL A 171 6.30 3.90 -19.54
N PHE A 172 5.29 3.29 -20.16
CA PHE A 172 5.44 2.58 -21.44
C PHE A 172 5.49 3.53 -22.65
N PHE A 173 5.01 4.77 -22.50
CA PHE A 173 5.04 5.78 -23.57
C PHE A 173 6.32 6.61 -23.58
N GLY A 174 7.08 6.61 -22.48
CA GLY A 174 8.36 7.28 -22.39
C GLY A 174 8.59 7.99 -21.06
N ALA A 175 9.85 8.33 -20.78
CA ALA A 175 10.19 9.02 -19.55
C ALA A 175 9.59 10.44 -19.48
N LYS A 176 9.39 11.10 -20.63
CA LYS A 176 8.79 12.44 -20.71
C LYS A 176 7.32 12.41 -20.31
N GLU A 177 6.57 11.45 -20.86
CA GLU A 177 5.17 11.20 -20.55
C GLU A 177 5.00 10.84 -19.08
N ALA A 178 5.90 10.00 -18.55
CA ALA A 178 5.91 9.67 -17.13
C ALA A 178 6.14 10.89 -16.22
N LEU A 179 7.06 11.79 -16.58
CA LEU A 179 7.29 13.03 -15.83
C LEU A 179 6.08 13.96 -15.88
N ASN A 180 5.42 14.07 -17.03
CA ASN A 180 4.21 14.90 -17.18
C ASN A 180 3.03 14.37 -16.35
N GLU A 181 2.80 13.06 -16.36
CA GLU A 181 1.75 12.46 -15.53
C GLU A 181 2.09 12.55 -14.03
N LYS A 182 3.37 12.45 -13.65
CA LYS A 182 3.81 12.75 -12.27
C LYS A 182 3.46 14.18 -11.87
N GLU A 183 3.78 15.16 -12.71
CA GLU A 183 3.45 16.57 -12.42
C GLU A 183 1.95 16.76 -12.19
N LYS A 184 1.14 16.25 -13.11
CA LYS A 184 -0.32 16.37 -13.06
C LYS A 184 -0.92 15.72 -11.81
N ILE A 185 -0.47 14.52 -11.45
CA ILE A 185 -1.04 13.76 -10.33
C ILE A 185 -0.47 14.23 -8.99
N PHE A 186 0.81 14.59 -8.93
CA PHE A 186 1.51 14.85 -7.66
C PHE A 186 1.72 16.33 -7.38
N LYS A 187 1.21 17.24 -8.23
CA LYS A 187 1.26 18.70 -8.00
C LYS A 187 1.00 19.04 -6.53
N THR A 188 -0.10 18.52 -6.00
CA THR A 188 -0.37 18.51 -4.56
C THR A 188 -1.03 17.20 -4.14
N LEU A 189 -0.57 16.65 -3.02
CA LEU A 189 -1.21 15.57 -2.30
C LEU A 189 -1.66 16.04 -0.93
N HIS A 190 -2.85 15.62 -0.50
CA HIS A 190 -3.41 15.94 0.80
C HIS A 190 -3.59 14.67 1.63
N THR A 191 -3.10 14.68 2.87
CA THR A 191 -3.29 13.58 3.82
C THR A 191 -3.64 14.10 5.21
N ALA A 192 -4.48 13.37 5.94
CA ALA A 192 -4.75 13.66 7.34
C ALA A 192 -3.90 12.72 8.20
N ARG A 193 -3.08 13.27 9.09
CA ARG A 193 -2.21 12.48 9.95
C ARG A 193 -2.07 13.10 11.34
N LYS A 194 -1.95 12.22 12.33
CA LYS A 194 -1.61 12.61 13.70
C LYS A 194 -0.11 12.91 13.76
N ILE A 195 0.26 14.16 14.05
CA ILE A 195 1.64 14.59 14.31
C ILE A 195 1.70 15.05 15.77
N ARG A 196 2.61 14.47 16.57
CA ARG A 196 2.74 14.77 18.01
C ARG A 196 1.43 14.73 18.80
N GLY A 197 0.51 13.84 18.42
CA GLY A 197 -0.77 13.72 19.10
C GLY A 197 -1.94 14.51 18.50
N ILE A 198 -1.68 15.42 17.55
CA ILE A 198 -2.70 16.31 16.98
C ILE A 198 -2.99 15.89 15.54
N MET A 199 -4.26 15.73 15.19
CA MET A 199 -4.66 15.48 13.81
C MET A 199 -4.43 16.75 12.98
N ARG A 200 -3.60 16.66 11.94
CA ARG A 200 -3.24 17.76 11.04
C ARG A 200 -3.51 17.37 9.60
N SER A 201 -3.81 18.37 8.77
CA SER A 201 -3.91 18.21 7.32
C SER A 201 -2.56 18.57 6.70
N LEU A 202 -1.84 17.56 6.22
CA LEU A 202 -0.54 17.74 5.60
C LEU A 202 -0.70 17.88 4.08
N VAL A 203 0.18 18.68 3.48
CA VAL A 203 0.26 18.86 2.03
C VAL A 203 1.64 18.43 1.56
N PHE A 204 1.68 17.55 0.56
CA PHE A 204 2.92 17.21 -0.13
C PHE A 204 2.87 17.85 -1.51
N GLU A 205 3.86 18.67 -1.80
CA GLU A 205 3.97 19.35 -3.09
C GLU A 205 5.07 18.68 -3.91
N LEU A 206 4.87 18.58 -5.22
CA LEU A 206 5.92 18.04 -6.08
C LEU A 206 7.10 19.02 -6.12
N ASP A 207 8.29 18.49 -5.89
CA ASP A 207 9.54 19.22 -6.02
C ASP A 207 9.79 19.58 -7.50
N THR A 208 9.53 20.84 -7.85
CA THR A 208 9.64 21.33 -9.23
C THR A 208 11.09 21.37 -9.71
N ASP A 209 12.03 21.67 -8.81
CA ASP A 209 13.46 21.73 -9.17
C ASP A 209 13.97 20.34 -9.55
N TRP A 210 13.56 19.32 -8.79
CA TRP A 210 13.81 17.93 -9.13
C TRP A 210 13.14 17.52 -10.45
N LEU A 211 11.88 17.94 -10.67
CA LEU A 211 11.15 17.58 -11.88
C LEU A 211 11.82 18.15 -13.14
N GLU A 212 12.21 19.42 -13.11
CA GLU A 212 12.92 20.09 -14.21
C GLU A 212 14.31 19.50 -14.43
N TRP A 213 15.04 19.19 -13.35
CA TRP A 213 16.31 18.47 -13.41
C TRP A 213 16.17 17.10 -14.10
N ALA A 214 15.06 16.39 -13.86
CA ALA A 214 14.78 15.09 -14.47
C ALA A 214 14.41 15.25 -15.96
N ARG A 215 13.59 16.26 -16.30
CA ARG A 215 13.21 16.59 -17.68
C ARG A 215 14.41 16.87 -18.56
N ALA A 216 15.39 17.62 -18.05
CA ALA A 216 16.61 17.96 -18.79
C ALA A 216 17.50 16.75 -19.14
N ARG A 217 17.24 15.57 -18.56
CA ARG A 217 18.01 14.33 -18.77
C ARG A 217 17.26 13.27 -19.57
N VAL A 218 16.01 13.53 -19.93
CA VAL A 218 15.24 12.64 -20.80
C VAL A 218 15.54 13.02 -22.25
N PRO A 219 15.98 12.07 -23.10
CA PRO A 219 16.23 12.31 -24.52
C PRO A 219 14.97 12.66 -25.31
#